data_AF-A0A9P0KXX6-F1
#
_entry.id   AF-A0A9P0KXX6-F1
#
_cell.length_a   1.000
_cell.length_b   1.000
_cell.length_c   1.000
_cell.angle_alpha   90.00
_cell.angle_beta   90.00
_cell.angle_gamma   90.00
#
_symmetry.space_group_name_H-M   'P 1'
#
loop_
_entity.id
_entity.type
_entity.pdbx_description
1 polymer ?
#
loop_
_entity_poly.entity_id
_entity_poly.type
_entity_poly.pdbx_seq_one_letter_code
_entity_poly.pdbx_strand_id
1 'polypeptide(L)'
;MLSDSFTAFGGLASGCLEHLRDEYDRKSILVFPVIPSHFPTTNDCTTAQSVINDSVRTVNLALSFNQFATHSSMFVPLSTSTRSWRQAGPGRNFQYIDYDAISPYNTSAILATALETLTMKHRLRASSNFCLSDLAADLTLHGRKAVAASLRLPFAMRTGETLLDNLDQWQGPLTVAITPNCEIGNARMMQHVCIRGIPTTRLKKPVEKAGSQRELPAYKCCTVQEMFQMYLSFVTDATASHVTTVNKPINVRAPFPRIFDAKIGANGDLLPEGSSRYDNTAVEKIATVSGLHNCSEIGDMLESLHTETRRIRIPRLHQFTNEGGGLERDDFEECLDNLFALRENYEDNYVI
;
A
#
# COMPACT_ATOMS: atom_id res chain seq x y z
N MET A 1 8.38 11.27 -3.13
CA MET A 1 8.86 11.62 -1.79
C MET A 1 8.43 10.54 -0.80
N LEU A 2 9.35 10.00 -0.01
CA LEU A 2 9.02 9.20 1.18
C LEU A 2 9.06 10.15 2.36
N SER A 3 8.04 10.12 3.23
CA SER A 3 7.93 11.06 4.35
C SER A 3 7.58 10.30 5.63
N ASP A 4 8.24 10.68 6.72
CA ASP A 4 7.72 10.45 8.07
C ASP A 4 6.73 11.59 8.37
N SER A 5 5.45 11.24 8.52
CA SER A 5 4.36 12.21 8.72
C SER A 5 3.72 12.14 10.10
N PHE A 6 4.21 11.27 10.98
CA PHE A 6 3.71 11.16 12.36
C PHE A 6 4.54 12.01 13.33
N THR A 7 5.75 12.43 12.94
CA THR A 7 6.61 13.35 13.70
C THR A 7 6.60 14.76 13.09
N ALA A 8 7.35 15.68 13.71
CA ALA A 8 7.55 17.03 13.18
C ALA A 8 8.24 17.06 11.80
N PHE A 9 8.88 15.95 11.37
CA PHE A 9 9.42 15.81 10.02
C PHE A 9 8.33 15.88 8.94
N GLY A 10 7.05 15.67 9.28
CA GLY A 10 5.93 15.90 8.38
C GLY A 10 5.81 17.36 7.93
N GLY A 11 6.09 18.31 8.84
CA GLY A 11 6.12 19.74 8.51
C GLY A 11 7.28 20.09 7.57
N LEU A 12 8.47 19.53 7.82
CA LEU A 12 9.62 19.69 6.91
C LEU A 12 9.31 19.12 5.52
N ALA A 13 8.72 17.92 5.47
CA ALA A 13 8.32 17.30 4.20
C ALA A 13 7.28 18.13 3.46
N SER A 14 6.35 18.77 4.18
CA SER A 14 5.34 19.67 3.62
C SER A 14 5.97 20.92 3.02
N GLY A 15 6.87 21.60 3.74
CA GLY A 15 7.58 22.77 3.21
C GLY A 15 8.48 22.42 2.01
N CYS A 16 9.17 21.27 2.03
CA CYS A 16 9.90 20.79 0.86
C CYS A 16 8.96 20.51 -0.33
N LEU A 17 7.77 19.96 -0.07
CA LEU A 17 6.79 19.67 -1.11
C LEU A 17 6.23 20.94 -1.74
N GLU A 18 5.96 21.97 -0.94
CA GLU A 18 5.53 23.30 -1.39
C GLU A 18 6.58 23.91 -2.33
N HIS A 19 7.84 24.00 -1.90
CA HIS A 19 8.93 24.51 -2.75
C HIS A 19 9.11 23.70 -4.04
N LEU A 20 9.00 22.36 -3.97
CA LEU A 20 9.06 21.52 -5.16
C LEU A 20 7.90 21.78 -6.11
N ARG A 21 6.70 22.07 -5.59
CA ARG A 21 5.54 22.39 -6.42
C ARG A 21 5.69 23.77 -7.06
N ASP A 22 6.25 24.75 -6.36
CA ASP A 22 6.47 26.10 -6.89
C ASP A 22 7.53 26.11 -8.00
N GLU A 23 8.65 25.41 -7.80
CA GLU A 23 9.73 25.36 -8.80
C GLU A 23 9.43 24.41 -9.97
N TYR A 24 8.64 23.36 -9.73
CA TYR A 24 8.37 22.29 -10.70
C TYR A 24 6.88 21.99 -10.85
N ASP A 25 6.07 23.04 -11.06
CA ASP A 25 4.60 23.00 -11.19
C ASP A 25 4.07 21.87 -12.09
N ARG A 26 4.71 21.65 -13.24
CA ARG A 26 4.34 20.66 -14.26
C ARG A 26 4.80 19.24 -13.96
N LYS A 27 5.63 19.03 -12.94
CA LYS A 27 6.14 17.69 -12.59
C LYS A 27 5.16 16.99 -11.66
N SER A 28 4.99 15.70 -11.90
CA SER A 28 4.18 14.86 -11.01
C SER A 28 4.96 14.49 -9.77
N ILE A 29 4.35 14.71 -8.61
CA ILE A 29 4.96 14.42 -7.31
C ILE A 29 4.11 13.36 -6.61
N LEU A 30 4.67 12.17 -6.42
CA LEU A 30 4.06 11.13 -5.61
C LEU A 30 4.62 11.19 -4.18
N VAL A 31 3.75 11.15 -3.18
CA VAL A 31 4.15 11.15 -1.77
C VAL A 31 3.74 9.84 -1.11
N PHE A 32 4.65 9.21 -0.38
CA PHE A 32 4.40 7.98 0.36
C PHE A 32 4.66 8.26 1.85
N PRO A 33 3.65 8.76 2.58
CA PRO A 33 3.78 8.91 4.02
C PRO A 33 3.84 7.53 4.70
N VAL A 34 4.92 7.26 5.40
CA VAL A 34 5.18 5.99 6.07
C VAL A 34 4.85 6.13 7.55
N ILE A 35 3.91 5.31 8.02
CA ILE A 35 3.38 5.35 9.37
C ILE A 35 3.75 4.03 10.07
N PRO A 36 4.47 4.07 11.20
CA PRO A 36 5.01 2.88 11.83
C PRO A 36 3.88 2.05 12.45
N SER A 37 4.06 0.74 12.47
CA SER A 37 3.13 -0.18 13.14
C SER A 37 3.32 -0.27 14.65
N HIS A 38 4.31 0.44 15.18
CA HIS A 38 4.54 0.57 16.61
C HIS A 38 5.15 1.94 16.89
N PHE A 39 4.56 2.67 17.85
CA PHE A 39 5.14 3.91 18.34
C PHE A 39 5.97 3.60 19.58
N PRO A 40 7.30 3.80 19.55
CA PRO A 40 8.13 3.54 20.73
C PRO A 40 7.71 4.45 21.87
N THR A 41 7.27 3.86 22.98
CA THR A 41 7.10 4.56 24.26
C THR A 41 8.40 4.45 25.03
N THR A 42 9.00 5.59 25.39
CA THR A 42 10.13 5.60 26.34
C THR A 42 9.65 5.07 27.69
N ASN A 43 10.46 4.23 28.35
CA ASN A 43 10.11 3.65 29.65
C ASN A 43 9.82 4.71 30.74
N ASP A 44 10.33 5.93 30.56
CA ASP A 44 10.15 7.06 31.47
C ASP A 44 8.94 7.96 31.12
N CYS A 45 8.12 7.56 30.15
CA CYS A 45 6.97 8.34 29.71
C CYS A 45 5.78 8.17 30.67
N THR A 46 5.34 9.26 31.30
CA THR A 46 4.11 9.24 32.10
C THR A 46 2.88 9.01 31.20
N THR A 47 1.80 8.48 31.77
CA THR A 47 0.53 8.28 31.04
C THR A 47 0.04 9.58 30.39
N ALA A 48 0.20 10.72 31.07
CA ALA A 48 -0.17 12.03 30.54
C ALA A 48 0.69 12.42 29.32
N GLN A 49 2.00 12.20 29.39
CA GLN A 49 2.91 12.48 28.26
C GLN A 49 2.61 11.58 27.06
N SER A 50 2.25 10.32 27.29
CA SER A 50 1.83 9.41 26.20
C SER A 50 0.60 9.94 25.48
N VAL A 51 -0.43 10.38 26.20
CA VAL A 51 -1.67 10.93 25.59
C VAL A 51 -1.40 12.20 24.78
N ILE A 52 -0.48 13.05 25.26
CA ILE A 52 -0.02 14.24 24.51
C ILE A 52 0.67 13.80 23.23
N ASN A 53 1.62 12.87 23.31
CA ASN A 53 2.34 12.35 22.14
C ASN A 53 1.38 11.72 21.12
N ASP A 54 0.38 10.96 21.56
CA ASP A 54 -0.66 10.38 20.70
C ASP A 54 -1.45 11.48 19.95
N SER A 55 -1.76 12.57 20.64
CA SER A 55 -2.47 13.72 20.06
C SER A 55 -1.57 14.47 19.07
N VAL A 56 -0.31 14.70 19.40
CA VAL A 56 0.69 15.32 18.53
C VAL A 56 0.84 14.56 17.22
N ARG A 57 0.95 13.22 17.27
CA ARG A 57 1.07 12.38 16.07
C ARG A 57 -0.14 12.52 15.15
N THR A 58 -1.33 12.52 15.74
CA THR A 58 -2.59 12.66 15.00
C THR A 58 -2.66 14.02 14.31
N VAL A 59 -2.28 15.11 14.99
CA VAL A 59 -2.22 16.46 14.42
C VAL A 59 -1.18 16.54 13.31
N ASN A 60 0.02 16.00 13.49
CA ASN A 60 1.05 15.96 12.45
C ASN A 60 0.56 15.25 11.18
N LEU A 61 -0.14 14.12 11.33
CA LEU A 61 -0.70 13.38 10.20
C LEU A 61 -1.77 14.18 9.47
N ALA A 62 -2.68 14.83 10.20
CA ALA A 62 -3.73 15.66 9.62
C ALA A 62 -3.14 16.84 8.81
N LEU A 63 -2.23 17.60 9.44
CA LEU A 63 -1.54 18.73 8.78
C LEU A 63 -0.77 18.24 7.55
N SER A 64 -0.03 17.13 7.68
CA SER A 64 0.73 16.57 6.55
C SER A 64 -0.17 16.11 5.41
N PHE A 65 -1.30 15.43 5.71
CA PHE A 65 -2.22 14.95 4.68
C PHE A 65 -2.91 16.10 3.94
N ASN A 66 -3.28 17.17 4.65
CA ASN A 66 -3.77 18.40 4.05
C ASN A 66 -2.74 18.96 3.05
N GLN A 67 -1.49 19.12 3.48
CA GLN A 67 -0.40 19.61 2.64
C GLN A 67 -0.09 18.69 1.45
N PHE A 68 -0.13 17.37 1.65
CA PHE A 68 0.07 16.42 0.57
C PHE A 68 -1.07 16.45 -0.43
N ALA A 69 -2.33 16.61 0.00
CA ALA A 69 -3.46 16.73 -0.91
C ALA A 69 -3.32 17.98 -1.81
N THR A 70 -2.85 19.09 -1.24
CA THR A 70 -2.66 20.36 -1.94
C THR A 70 -1.49 20.32 -2.93
N HIS A 71 -0.31 19.92 -2.46
CA HIS A 71 0.93 20.11 -3.23
C HIS A 71 1.40 18.85 -3.97
N SER A 72 0.84 17.67 -3.71
CA SER A 72 1.19 16.44 -4.44
C SER A 72 0.25 16.16 -5.62
N SER A 73 0.74 15.36 -6.56
CA SER A 73 -0.10 14.80 -7.62
C SER A 73 -0.98 13.68 -7.07
N MET A 74 -0.41 12.83 -6.21
CA MET A 74 -1.14 11.89 -5.37
C MET A 74 -0.29 11.53 -4.13
N PHE A 75 -0.93 11.07 -3.06
CA PHE A 75 -0.24 10.48 -1.92
C PHE A 75 -0.81 9.12 -1.53
N VAL A 76 0.05 8.26 -1.00
CA VAL A 76 -0.24 6.85 -0.69
C VAL A 76 0.26 6.53 0.71
N PRO A 77 -0.61 6.61 1.73
CA PRO A 77 -0.20 6.27 3.09
C PRO A 77 0.13 4.79 3.22
N LEU A 78 1.26 4.50 3.86
CA LEU A 78 1.81 3.15 4.01
C LEU A 78 1.99 2.79 5.48
N SER A 79 1.44 1.66 5.90
CA SER A 79 1.67 1.05 7.20
C SER A 79 1.45 -0.46 7.14
N THR A 80 2.22 -1.19 7.95
CA THR A 80 1.96 -2.60 8.26
C THR A 80 0.96 -2.78 9.40
N SER A 81 0.40 -1.71 9.96
CA SER A 81 -0.70 -1.78 10.94
C SER A 81 -2.05 -1.58 10.26
N THR A 82 -3.07 -2.19 10.87
CA THR A 82 -4.48 -2.05 10.45
C THR A 82 -5.04 -0.67 10.76
N ARG A 83 -4.64 -0.07 11.89
CA ARG A 83 -5.09 1.25 12.34
C ARG A 83 -3.90 2.07 12.77
N SER A 84 -3.86 3.36 12.45
CA SER A 84 -2.75 4.21 12.84
C SER A 84 -3.20 5.66 12.90
N TRP A 85 -3.53 6.18 14.08
CA TRP A 85 -3.66 7.64 14.29
C TRP A 85 -3.03 8.02 15.64
N ARG A 86 -3.79 7.86 16.72
CA ARG A 86 -3.33 8.02 18.11
C ARG A 86 -2.40 6.89 18.51
N GLN A 87 -2.87 5.65 18.32
CA GLN A 87 -2.15 4.43 18.65
C GLN A 87 -2.12 3.51 17.42
N ALA A 88 -1.06 2.73 17.31
CA ALA A 88 -0.98 1.71 16.27
C ALA A 88 -1.87 0.53 16.67
N GLY A 89 -2.70 0.07 15.72
CA GLY A 89 -3.47 -1.15 15.85
C GLY A 89 -2.59 -2.40 15.66
N PRO A 90 -3.20 -3.60 15.69
CA PRO A 90 -2.46 -4.83 15.44
C PRO A 90 -1.80 -4.81 14.06
N GLY A 91 -0.61 -5.44 13.98
CA GLY A 91 0.08 -5.72 12.73
C GLY A 91 -0.81 -6.53 11.79
N ARG A 92 -0.71 -6.23 10.49
CA ARG A 92 -1.49 -6.91 9.45
C ARG A 92 -0.97 -8.33 9.27
N ASN A 93 -1.89 -9.29 9.14
CA ASN A 93 -1.51 -10.66 8.85
C ASN A 93 -1.20 -10.82 7.36
N PHE A 94 0.02 -11.27 7.05
CA PHE A 94 0.41 -11.68 5.70
C PHE A 94 0.55 -13.20 5.68
N GLN A 95 -0.17 -13.87 4.78
CA GLN A 95 -0.14 -15.32 4.70
C GLN A 95 1.28 -15.83 4.41
N TYR A 96 1.72 -16.83 5.17
CA TYR A 96 3.07 -17.42 5.09
C TYR A 96 4.22 -16.49 5.50
N ILE A 97 3.91 -15.42 6.21
CA ILE A 97 4.91 -14.52 6.80
C ILE A 97 4.71 -14.48 8.31
N ASP A 98 5.80 -14.74 9.03
CA ASP A 98 5.94 -14.50 10.45
C ASP A 98 6.95 -13.36 10.65
N TYR A 99 6.42 -12.16 10.91
CA TYR A 99 7.23 -10.95 11.07
C TYR A 99 6.90 -10.27 12.38
N ASP A 100 7.95 -9.74 13.03
CA ASP A 100 7.79 -8.84 14.16
C ASP A 100 7.29 -7.46 13.69
N ALA A 101 6.06 -7.10 14.07
CA ALA A 101 5.42 -5.82 13.76
C ALA A 101 5.99 -4.63 14.55
N ILE A 102 6.79 -4.88 15.58
CA ILE A 102 7.50 -3.86 16.36
C ILE A 102 8.82 -3.49 15.67
N SER A 103 9.49 -4.47 15.05
CA SER A 103 10.77 -4.29 14.36
C SER A 103 10.64 -3.42 13.09
N PRO A 104 11.26 -2.22 13.06
CA PRO A 104 11.26 -1.38 11.86
C PRO A 104 11.97 -2.06 10.68
N TYR A 105 12.92 -2.95 10.94
CA TYR A 105 13.62 -3.72 9.91
C TYR A 105 12.67 -4.66 9.16
N ASN A 106 11.79 -5.35 9.89
CA ASN A 106 10.80 -6.24 9.29
C ASN A 106 9.72 -5.48 8.53
N THR A 107 9.14 -4.46 9.17
CA THR A 107 8.04 -3.68 8.59
C THR A 107 8.49 -2.89 7.36
N SER A 108 9.68 -2.28 7.42
CA SER A 108 10.27 -1.57 6.28
C SER A 108 10.59 -2.51 5.13
N ALA A 109 11.03 -3.75 5.39
CA ALA A 109 11.28 -4.72 4.32
C ALA A 109 9.99 -5.08 3.55
N ILE A 110 8.87 -5.24 4.27
CA ILE A 110 7.55 -5.48 3.66
C ILE A 110 7.10 -4.27 2.84
N LEU A 111 7.16 -3.06 3.40
CA LEU A 111 6.77 -1.84 2.67
C LEU A 111 7.69 -1.53 1.48
N ALA A 112 9.00 -1.76 1.62
CA ALA A 112 9.96 -1.62 0.53
C ALA A 112 9.68 -2.62 -0.61
N THR A 113 9.27 -3.84 -0.28
CA THR A 113 8.84 -4.85 -1.27
C THR A 113 7.62 -4.36 -2.06
N ALA A 114 6.65 -3.76 -1.36
CA ALA A 114 5.50 -3.16 -2.01
C ALA A 114 5.92 -2.02 -2.93
N LEU A 115 6.68 -1.04 -2.44
CA LEU A 115 7.17 0.10 -3.22
C LEU A 115 8.02 -0.32 -4.43
N GLU A 116 8.90 -1.32 -4.26
CA GLU A 116 9.70 -1.84 -5.36
C GLU A 116 8.80 -2.36 -6.48
N THR A 117 7.71 -3.05 -6.11
CA THR A 117 6.74 -3.64 -7.05
C THR A 117 5.82 -2.59 -7.66
N LEU A 118 5.28 -1.66 -6.88
CA LEU A 118 4.39 -0.58 -7.36
C LEU A 118 5.09 0.31 -8.40
N THR A 119 6.37 0.59 -8.17
CA THR A 119 7.17 1.46 -9.06
C THR A 119 7.75 0.73 -10.26
N MET A 120 7.46 -0.56 -10.46
CA MET A 120 8.01 -1.35 -11.57
C MET A 120 7.69 -0.74 -12.92
N LYS A 121 6.43 -0.35 -13.16
CA LYS A 121 5.96 0.14 -14.47
C LYS A 121 6.83 1.28 -15.00
N HIS A 122 7.25 2.21 -14.15
CA HIS A 122 8.11 3.34 -14.51
C HIS A 122 9.59 2.99 -14.76
N ARG A 123 10.00 1.77 -14.40
CA ARG A 123 11.37 1.26 -14.59
C ARG A 123 11.47 0.24 -15.72
N LEU A 124 10.35 -0.14 -16.34
CA LEU A 124 10.31 -1.10 -17.45
C LEU A 124 10.47 -0.37 -18.78
N ARG A 125 11.40 -0.85 -19.61
CA ARG A 125 11.58 -0.33 -20.99
C ARG A 125 10.33 -0.50 -21.85
N ALA A 126 9.59 -1.59 -21.66
CA ALA A 126 8.36 -1.86 -22.40
C ALA A 126 7.22 -0.87 -22.08
N SER A 127 7.34 -0.12 -20.99
CA SER A 127 6.35 0.86 -20.52
C SER A 127 6.90 2.29 -20.58
N SER A 128 7.87 2.56 -21.47
CA SER A 128 8.56 3.85 -21.58
C SER A 128 7.64 5.05 -21.82
N ASN A 129 6.45 4.81 -22.37
CA ASN A 129 5.48 5.86 -22.67
C ASN A 129 4.55 6.18 -21.49
N PHE A 130 4.61 5.41 -20.39
CA PHE A 130 3.80 5.62 -19.21
C PHE A 130 4.58 6.39 -18.14
N CYS A 131 4.15 7.62 -17.87
CA CYS A 131 4.81 8.52 -16.94
C CYS A 131 4.03 8.66 -15.63
N LEU A 132 4.62 9.36 -14.66
CA LEU A 132 3.98 9.57 -13.34
C LEU A 132 2.68 10.39 -13.44
N SER A 133 2.56 11.29 -14.42
CA SER A 133 1.33 12.05 -14.63
C SER A 133 0.19 11.18 -15.12
N ASP A 134 0.46 10.15 -15.93
CA ASP A 134 -0.57 9.21 -16.36
C ASP A 134 -1.10 8.41 -15.17
N LEU A 135 -0.19 7.93 -14.30
CA LEU A 135 -0.57 7.23 -13.07
C LEU A 135 -1.43 8.11 -12.15
N ALA A 136 -1.04 9.37 -11.97
CA ALA A 136 -1.80 10.31 -11.16
C ALA A 136 -3.15 10.63 -11.81
N ALA A 137 -3.20 10.83 -13.13
CA ALA A 137 -4.44 11.10 -13.85
C ALA A 137 -5.44 9.94 -13.72
N ASP A 138 -4.96 8.70 -13.84
CA ASP A 138 -5.77 7.50 -13.65
C ASP A 138 -6.34 7.41 -12.22
N LEU A 139 -5.47 7.57 -11.22
CA LEU A 139 -5.82 7.29 -9.81
C LEU A 139 -6.36 8.47 -9.02
N THR A 140 -6.41 9.69 -9.59
CA THR A 140 -6.85 10.89 -8.86
C THR A 140 -7.99 11.66 -9.51
N LEU A 141 -8.78 10.96 -10.34
CA LEU A 141 -10.02 11.48 -10.91
C LEU A 141 -10.92 12.10 -9.82
N HIS A 142 -11.64 13.17 -10.17
CA HIS A 142 -12.55 13.88 -9.27
C HIS A 142 -11.90 14.43 -8.00
N GLY A 143 -10.61 14.78 -8.04
CA GLY A 143 -9.92 15.37 -6.88
C GLY A 143 -9.56 14.35 -5.79
N ARG A 144 -9.66 13.05 -6.08
CA ARG A 144 -9.29 11.98 -5.16
C ARG A 144 -7.76 11.82 -5.05
N LYS A 145 -7.12 12.68 -4.27
CA LYS A 145 -5.65 12.77 -4.15
C LYS A 145 -4.97 11.66 -3.33
N ALA A 146 -5.71 10.95 -2.52
CA ALA A 146 -5.25 9.86 -1.67
C ALA A 146 -5.51 8.52 -2.36
N VAL A 147 -4.56 7.61 -2.28
CA VAL A 147 -4.63 6.30 -2.94
C VAL A 147 -4.22 5.22 -1.94
N ALA A 148 -4.95 4.11 -1.92
CA ALA A 148 -4.64 2.97 -1.08
C ALA A 148 -3.61 2.06 -1.77
N ALA A 149 -2.73 1.45 -0.98
CA ALA A 149 -1.79 0.45 -1.44
C ALA A 149 -2.14 -0.93 -0.89
N SER A 150 -1.78 -1.98 -1.61
CA SER A 150 -1.94 -3.37 -1.19
C SER A 150 -0.73 -4.21 -1.58
N LEU A 151 -0.52 -5.32 -0.86
CA LEU A 151 0.58 -6.25 -1.09
C LEU A 151 0.13 -7.69 -0.84
N ARG A 152 0.57 -8.62 -1.69
CA ARG A 152 0.59 -10.06 -1.45
C ARG A 152 2.03 -10.54 -1.51
N LEU A 153 2.55 -10.91 -0.35
CA LEU A 153 3.90 -11.39 -0.17
C LEU A 153 3.90 -12.64 0.72
N PRO A 154 4.49 -13.75 0.29
CA PRO A 154 4.70 -14.12 -1.12
C PRO A 154 3.36 -14.33 -1.86
N PHE A 155 3.38 -14.22 -3.19
CA PHE A 155 2.36 -14.82 -4.05
C PHE A 155 2.71 -16.31 -4.21
N ALA A 156 2.33 -17.12 -3.22
CA ALA A 156 2.80 -18.50 -3.08
C ALA A 156 1.97 -19.48 -3.94
N MET A 157 2.45 -19.76 -5.14
CA MET A 157 1.94 -20.87 -5.96
C MET A 157 2.48 -22.20 -5.42
N ARG A 158 1.70 -23.29 -5.44
CA ARG A 158 2.25 -24.59 -5.03
C ARG A 158 3.33 -25.05 -6.01
N THR A 159 4.25 -25.85 -5.51
CA THR A 159 5.34 -26.43 -6.30
C THR A 159 4.75 -27.23 -7.46
N GLY A 160 5.08 -26.85 -8.70
CA GLY A 160 4.59 -27.52 -9.91
C GLY A 160 3.22 -27.04 -10.43
N GLU A 161 2.49 -26.21 -9.69
CA GLU A 161 1.24 -25.61 -10.16
C GLU A 161 1.50 -24.48 -11.17
N THR A 162 0.53 -24.30 -12.06
CA THR A 162 0.47 -23.16 -12.98
C THR A 162 -0.34 -22.01 -12.40
N LEU A 163 -0.18 -20.81 -12.94
CA LEU A 163 -0.89 -19.63 -12.48
C LEU A 163 -2.40 -19.82 -12.62
N LEU A 164 -2.84 -20.42 -13.71
CA LEU A 164 -4.25 -20.72 -13.91
C LEU A 164 -4.80 -21.67 -12.84
N ASP A 165 -4.06 -22.73 -12.47
CA ASP A 165 -4.49 -23.63 -11.38
C ASP A 165 -4.61 -22.86 -10.04
N ASN A 166 -3.66 -21.97 -9.77
CA ASN A 166 -3.62 -21.19 -8.55
C ASN A 166 -4.75 -20.16 -8.45
N LEU A 167 -5.06 -19.46 -9.55
CA LEU A 167 -6.13 -18.46 -9.61
C LEU A 167 -7.53 -19.09 -9.61
N ASP A 168 -7.70 -20.24 -10.26
CA ASP A 168 -8.99 -20.96 -10.29
C ASP A 168 -9.41 -21.46 -8.89
N GLN A 169 -8.43 -21.81 -8.05
CA GLN A 169 -8.66 -22.24 -6.66
C GLN A 169 -8.56 -21.09 -5.65
N TRP A 170 -8.33 -19.85 -6.11
CA TRP A 170 -8.08 -18.74 -5.21
C TRP A 170 -9.34 -18.37 -4.43
N GLN A 171 -9.19 -18.22 -3.13
CA GLN A 171 -10.28 -17.80 -2.24
C GLN A 171 -9.86 -16.59 -1.42
N GLY A 172 -10.79 -15.66 -1.26
CA GLY A 172 -10.57 -14.42 -0.53
C GLY A 172 -9.74 -13.38 -1.31
N PRO A 173 -9.32 -12.30 -0.63
CA PRO A 173 -8.68 -11.17 -1.29
C PRO A 173 -7.32 -11.55 -1.89
N LEU A 174 -7.03 -11.04 -3.09
CA LEU A 174 -5.76 -11.29 -3.76
C LEU A 174 -4.58 -10.67 -3.00
N THR A 175 -4.78 -9.50 -2.40
CA THR A 175 -3.76 -8.74 -1.67
C THR A 175 -4.27 -8.29 -0.31
N VAL A 176 -3.36 -7.90 0.58
CA VAL A 176 -3.67 -7.29 1.87
C VAL A 176 -3.43 -5.79 1.74
N ALA A 177 -4.39 -4.95 2.17
CA ALA A 177 -4.20 -3.51 2.21
C ALA A 177 -2.99 -3.16 3.11
N ILE A 178 -2.14 -2.24 2.69
CA ILE A 178 -1.01 -1.72 3.47
C ILE A 178 -1.13 -0.22 3.68
N THR A 179 -2.34 0.31 3.56
CA THR A 179 -2.72 1.66 3.96
C THR A 179 -3.44 1.55 5.30
N PRO A 180 -3.07 2.32 6.33
CA PRO A 180 -3.72 2.24 7.63
C PRO A 180 -5.17 2.71 7.53
N ASN A 181 -6.05 2.18 8.38
CA ASN A 181 -7.48 2.54 8.44
C ASN A 181 -8.24 2.37 7.11
N CYS A 182 -7.72 1.55 6.20
CA CYS A 182 -8.33 1.26 4.91
C CYS A 182 -8.35 -0.25 4.69
N GLU A 183 -9.53 -0.77 4.33
CA GLU A 183 -9.75 -2.13 3.87
C GLU A 183 -10.25 -2.04 2.44
N ILE A 184 -9.41 -2.38 1.47
CA ILE A 184 -9.73 -2.22 0.05
C ILE A 184 -10.84 -3.21 -0.30
N GLY A 185 -11.97 -2.69 -0.78
CA GLY A 185 -13.10 -3.49 -1.27
C GLY A 185 -12.81 -4.16 -2.60
N ASN A 186 -13.88 -4.57 -3.30
CA ASN A 186 -13.80 -5.25 -4.58
C ASN A 186 -14.66 -4.58 -5.67
N ALA A 187 -15.19 -3.39 -5.43
CA ALA A 187 -16.10 -2.73 -6.36
C ALA A 187 -15.72 -1.27 -6.63
N ARG A 188 -16.11 -0.76 -7.80
CA ARG A 188 -16.13 0.68 -8.15
C ARG A 188 -14.81 1.40 -7.89
N MET A 189 -13.71 0.79 -8.32
CA MET A 189 -12.38 1.36 -8.13
C MET A 189 -11.62 1.53 -9.43
N MET A 190 -10.61 2.39 -9.41
CA MET A 190 -9.54 2.41 -10.40
C MET A 190 -8.28 1.84 -9.75
N GLN A 191 -7.67 0.83 -10.37
CA GLN A 191 -6.51 0.16 -9.81
C GLN A 191 -5.37 -0.07 -10.80
N HIS A 192 -4.14 0.09 -10.32
CA HIS A 192 -2.93 -0.35 -10.99
C HIS A 192 -2.32 -1.48 -10.19
N VAL A 193 -2.31 -2.69 -10.76
CA VAL A 193 -1.79 -3.90 -10.12
C VAL A 193 -0.52 -4.34 -10.83
N CYS A 194 0.55 -4.57 -10.08
CA CYS A 194 1.79 -5.13 -10.60
C CYS A 194 2.03 -6.51 -10.01
N ILE A 195 2.18 -7.51 -10.87
CA ILE A 195 2.65 -8.84 -10.49
C ILE A 195 4.06 -9.10 -11.02
N ARG A 196 4.86 -9.79 -10.22
CA ARG A 196 6.19 -10.22 -10.68
C ARG A 196 6.61 -11.59 -10.15
N GLY A 197 7.55 -12.20 -10.86
CA GLY A 197 8.18 -13.46 -10.49
C GLY A 197 7.52 -14.72 -11.04
N ILE A 198 6.52 -14.58 -11.92
CA ILE A 198 5.85 -15.72 -12.57
C ILE A 198 6.34 -15.83 -14.01
N PRO A 199 7.05 -16.91 -14.38
CA PRO A 199 7.47 -17.13 -15.76
C PRO A 199 6.29 -17.61 -16.61
N THR A 200 6.28 -17.26 -17.90
CA THR A 200 5.27 -17.72 -18.87
C THR A 200 5.19 -19.25 -18.97
N THR A 201 6.28 -19.96 -18.66
CA THR A 201 6.30 -21.44 -18.61
C THR A 201 5.40 -22.02 -17.52
N ARG A 202 5.03 -21.22 -16.51
CA ARG A 202 4.08 -21.59 -15.45
C ARG A 202 2.72 -20.93 -15.63
N LEU A 203 2.40 -20.38 -16.81
CA LEU A 203 1.11 -19.71 -17.04
C LEU A 203 -0.08 -20.68 -16.96
N LYS A 204 -0.02 -21.78 -17.72
CA LYS A 204 -1.07 -22.79 -17.86
C LYS A 204 -0.44 -24.12 -18.29
N LYS A 205 -1.15 -25.24 -18.10
CA LYS A 205 -0.66 -26.56 -18.50
C LYS A 205 -0.59 -26.65 -20.03
N PRO A 206 0.42 -27.34 -20.58
CA PRO A 206 0.48 -27.57 -22.02
C PRO A 206 -0.73 -28.38 -22.47
N VAL A 207 -1.08 -28.24 -23.75
CA VAL A 207 -2.33 -28.77 -24.33
C VAL A 207 -2.51 -30.23 -23.95
N GLU A 208 -1.48 -31.06 -24.09
CA GLU A 208 -1.49 -32.50 -23.85
C GLU A 208 -1.84 -32.88 -22.40
N LYS A 209 -1.55 -32.01 -21.42
CA LYS A 209 -1.75 -32.25 -19.97
C LYS A 209 -2.86 -31.38 -19.37
N ALA A 210 -3.52 -30.54 -20.16
CA ALA A 210 -4.43 -29.55 -19.64
C ALA A 210 -5.75 -30.13 -19.12
N GLY A 211 -6.24 -31.25 -19.69
CA GLY A 211 -7.49 -31.87 -19.22
C GLY A 211 -8.64 -30.87 -19.14
N SER A 212 -9.34 -30.83 -18.00
CA SER A 212 -10.43 -29.88 -17.71
C SER A 212 -10.00 -28.42 -17.73
N GLN A 213 -8.71 -28.11 -17.55
CA GLN A 213 -8.22 -26.73 -17.62
C GLN A 213 -8.51 -26.10 -18.99
N ARG A 214 -8.65 -26.89 -20.05
CA ARG A 214 -9.01 -26.40 -21.40
C ARG A 214 -10.42 -25.80 -21.48
N GLU A 215 -11.31 -26.18 -20.56
CA GLU A 215 -12.69 -25.71 -20.52
C GLU A 215 -12.80 -24.31 -19.89
N LEU A 216 -11.79 -23.89 -19.13
CA LEU A 216 -11.74 -22.58 -18.50
C LEU A 216 -11.53 -21.47 -19.55
N PRO A 217 -12.31 -20.38 -19.52
CA PRO A 217 -12.10 -19.24 -20.43
C PRO A 217 -10.67 -18.69 -20.41
N ALA A 218 -10.07 -18.66 -19.22
CA ALA A 218 -8.70 -18.19 -18.99
C ALA A 218 -7.62 -19.08 -19.64
N TYR A 219 -7.94 -20.28 -20.12
CA TYR A 219 -7.00 -21.10 -20.88
C TYR A 219 -6.60 -20.45 -22.21
N LYS A 220 -7.39 -19.51 -22.73
CA LYS A 220 -7.08 -18.75 -23.94
C LYS A 220 -6.01 -17.67 -23.72
N CYS A 221 -5.75 -17.25 -22.48
CA CYS A 221 -4.75 -16.24 -22.16
C CYS A 221 -3.34 -16.71 -22.56
N CYS A 222 -2.59 -15.85 -23.24
CA CYS A 222 -1.23 -16.12 -23.75
C CYS A 222 -0.15 -15.50 -22.86
N THR A 223 -0.51 -14.52 -22.03
CA THR A 223 0.42 -13.83 -21.13
C THR A 223 -0.06 -13.84 -19.69
N VAL A 224 0.87 -13.66 -18.74
CA VAL A 224 0.53 -13.45 -17.31
C VAL A 224 -0.37 -12.23 -17.16
N GLN A 225 -0.15 -11.19 -17.97
CA GLN A 225 -0.92 -9.96 -17.94
C GLN A 225 -2.38 -10.21 -18.31
N GLU A 226 -2.64 -10.87 -19.44
CA GLU A 226 -3.99 -11.22 -19.88
C GLU A 226 -4.72 -12.10 -18.86
N MET A 227 -4.02 -13.07 -18.27
CA MET A 227 -4.59 -13.97 -17.27
C MET A 227 -4.97 -13.22 -15.99
N PHE A 228 -4.09 -12.36 -15.48
CA PHE A 228 -4.40 -11.52 -14.30
C PHE A 228 -5.51 -10.51 -14.59
N GLN A 229 -5.49 -9.88 -15.76
CA GLN A 229 -6.53 -8.93 -16.16
C GLN A 229 -7.89 -9.62 -16.21
N MET A 230 -7.96 -10.82 -16.81
CA MET A 230 -9.19 -11.61 -16.85
C MET A 230 -9.63 -12.03 -15.45
N TYR A 231 -8.71 -12.50 -14.60
CA TYR A 231 -9.03 -12.84 -13.21
C TYR A 231 -9.62 -11.66 -12.45
N LEU A 232 -8.98 -10.48 -12.51
CA LEU A 232 -9.47 -9.26 -11.87
C LEU A 232 -10.88 -8.88 -12.36
N SER A 233 -11.17 -9.06 -13.65
CA SER A 233 -12.52 -8.80 -14.19
C SER A 233 -13.61 -9.72 -13.65
N PHE A 234 -13.25 -10.88 -13.07
CA PHE A 234 -14.19 -11.79 -12.43
C PHE A 234 -14.34 -11.54 -10.92
N VAL A 235 -13.28 -11.07 -10.26
CA VAL A 235 -13.30 -10.89 -8.79
C VAL A 235 -13.61 -9.45 -8.34
N THR A 236 -13.60 -8.49 -9.27
CA THR A 236 -13.95 -7.10 -9.00
C THR A 236 -15.17 -6.66 -9.82
N ASP A 237 -16.00 -5.82 -9.22
CA ASP A 237 -17.20 -5.26 -9.84
C ASP A 237 -16.97 -3.80 -10.25
N ALA A 238 -17.51 -3.38 -11.39
CA ALA A 238 -17.41 -2.00 -11.90
C ALA A 238 -16.01 -1.36 -11.75
N THR A 239 -14.94 -2.13 -11.98
CA THR A 239 -13.56 -1.75 -11.64
C THR A 239 -12.69 -1.69 -12.89
N ALA A 240 -12.02 -0.55 -13.07
CA ALA A 240 -11.01 -0.39 -14.12
C ALA A 240 -9.64 -0.83 -13.57
N SER A 241 -9.02 -1.81 -14.23
CA SER A 241 -7.76 -2.41 -13.78
C SER A 241 -6.67 -2.29 -14.83
N HIS A 242 -5.49 -1.84 -14.42
CA HIS A 242 -4.27 -1.91 -15.23
C HIS A 242 -3.29 -2.90 -14.63
N VAL A 243 -3.03 -4.00 -15.34
CA VAL A 243 -2.06 -5.01 -14.91
C VAL A 243 -0.69 -4.76 -15.55
N THR A 244 0.36 -4.69 -14.71
CA THR A 244 1.76 -4.71 -15.12
C THR A 244 2.40 -6.03 -14.70
N THR A 245 3.20 -6.65 -15.57
CA THR A 245 3.84 -7.93 -15.27
C THR A 245 5.35 -7.89 -15.45
N VAL A 246 6.09 -8.52 -14.54
CA VAL A 246 7.56 -8.64 -14.62
C VAL A 246 8.01 -10.07 -14.33
N ASN A 247 8.74 -10.70 -15.24
CA ASN A 247 9.21 -12.09 -15.01
C ASN A 247 10.22 -12.20 -13.85
N LYS A 248 10.97 -11.13 -13.55
CA LYS A 248 11.97 -11.11 -12.49
C LYS A 248 11.30 -11.13 -11.10
N PRO A 249 11.53 -12.15 -10.26
CA PRO A 249 11.04 -12.17 -8.88
C PRO A 249 11.73 -11.13 -8.00
N ILE A 250 11.25 -10.92 -6.78
CA ILE A 250 11.98 -10.16 -5.76
C ILE A 250 13.06 -11.05 -5.17
N ASN A 251 14.25 -10.50 -4.98
CA ASN A 251 15.35 -11.15 -4.28
C ASN A 251 15.23 -10.87 -2.79
N VAL A 252 15.11 -11.92 -1.98
CA VAL A 252 14.96 -11.85 -0.52
C VAL A 252 16.10 -12.55 0.22
N ARG A 253 17.27 -12.64 -0.42
CA ARG A 253 18.52 -12.97 0.27
C ARG A 253 18.89 -11.85 1.26
N ALA A 254 19.84 -12.14 2.15
CA ALA A 254 20.39 -11.13 3.06
C ALA A 254 20.79 -9.85 2.27
N PRO A 255 20.42 -8.65 2.75
CA PRO A 255 19.93 -8.33 4.09
C PRO A 255 18.39 -8.27 4.21
N PHE A 256 17.61 -9.05 3.46
CA PHE A 256 16.17 -9.17 3.70
C PHE A 256 15.90 -10.00 4.98
N PRO A 257 14.92 -9.63 5.83
CA PRO A 257 14.63 -10.35 7.07
C PRO A 257 14.09 -11.76 6.80
N ARG A 258 14.46 -12.72 7.64
CA ARG A 258 14.02 -14.13 7.51
C ARG A 258 12.62 -14.34 8.09
N ILE A 259 11.62 -13.74 7.44
CA ILE A 259 10.22 -13.70 7.91
C ILE A 259 9.31 -14.73 7.21
N PHE A 260 9.84 -15.56 6.30
CA PHE A 260 9.02 -16.52 5.57
C PHE A 260 8.84 -17.82 6.32
N ASP A 261 7.59 -18.27 6.43
CA ASP A 261 7.20 -19.55 7.02
C ASP A 261 7.98 -20.72 6.38
N ALA A 262 8.20 -21.78 7.16
CA ALA A 262 8.93 -22.96 6.72
C ALA A 262 8.21 -23.72 5.58
N LYS A 263 6.92 -23.49 5.36
CA LYS A 263 6.15 -24.01 4.22
C LYS A 263 6.56 -23.39 2.88
N ILE A 264 7.28 -22.28 2.88
CA ILE A 264 7.78 -21.64 1.64
C ILE A 264 9.12 -22.23 1.26
N GLY A 265 9.28 -22.69 0.02
CA GLY A 265 10.55 -23.21 -0.49
C GLY A 265 11.58 -22.12 -0.78
N ALA A 266 12.83 -22.51 -1.08
CA ALA A 266 13.92 -21.56 -1.43
C ALA A 266 13.57 -20.65 -2.62
N ASN A 267 12.75 -21.15 -3.54
CA ASN A 267 12.30 -20.45 -4.75
C ASN A 267 11.03 -19.61 -4.54
N GLY A 268 10.46 -19.58 -3.34
CA GLY A 268 9.24 -18.83 -3.02
C GLY A 268 7.93 -19.56 -3.29
N ASP A 269 7.98 -20.81 -3.75
CA ASP A 269 6.81 -21.67 -3.96
C ASP A 269 6.33 -22.27 -2.64
N LEU A 270 5.02 -22.53 -2.54
CA LEU A 270 4.46 -23.31 -1.45
C LEU A 270 4.85 -24.79 -1.60
N LEU A 271 5.44 -25.35 -0.55
CA LEU A 271 5.82 -26.77 -0.51
C LEU A 271 4.57 -27.66 -0.42
N PRO A 272 4.67 -28.94 -0.82
CA PRO A 272 3.58 -29.90 -0.64
C PRO A 272 3.14 -30.01 0.82
N GLU A 273 1.88 -30.36 1.05
CA GLU A 273 1.35 -30.55 2.40
C GLU A 273 2.19 -31.57 3.18
N GLY A 274 2.44 -31.28 4.46
CA GLY A 274 3.31 -32.08 5.33
C GLY A 274 4.81 -31.90 5.11
N SER A 275 5.23 -31.13 4.10
CA SER A 275 6.64 -30.80 3.87
C SER A 275 7.03 -29.48 4.52
N SER A 276 8.31 -29.34 4.90
CA SER A 276 8.90 -28.12 5.44
C SER A 276 10.25 -27.85 4.80
N ARG A 277 10.60 -26.57 4.62
CA ARG A 277 11.92 -26.13 4.20
C ARG A 277 12.94 -26.55 5.26
N TYR A 278 14.09 -27.07 4.82
CA TYR A 278 15.19 -27.40 5.71
C TYR A 278 15.71 -26.16 6.45
N ASP A 279 16.04 -26.29 7.73
CA ASP A 279 16.41 -25.17 8.62
C ASP A 279 17.55 -24.29 8.08
N ASN A 280 18.49 -24.88 7.35
CA ASN A 280 19.64 -24.16 6.77
C ASN A 280 19.37 -23.53 5.40
N THR A 281 18.18 -23.70 4.86
CA THR A 281 17.81 -23.15 3.54
C THR A 281 16.96 -21.90 3.74
N ALA A 282 17.46 -20.75 3.26
CA ALA A 282 16.69 -19.52 3.25
C ALA A 282 15.85 -19.40 1.98
N VAL A 283 14.77 -18.63 2.04
CA VAL A 283 14.09 -18.17 0.83
C VAL A 283 15.01 -17.18 0.13
N GLU A 284 15.23 -17.37 -1.17
CA GLU A 284 16.12 -16.51 -1.94
C GLU A 284 15.36 -15.56 -2.84
N LYS A 285 14.19 -15.98 -3.33
CA LYS A 285 13.38 -15.21 -4.25
C LYS A 285 11.90 -15.55 -4.08
N ILE A 286 11.04 -14.60 -4.41
CA ILE A 286 9.59 -14.76 -4.30
C ILE A 286 8.85 -14.04 -5.43
N ALA A 287 7.71 -14.61 -5.81
CA ALA A 287 6.69 -13.89 -6.55
C ALA A 287 5.91 -12.98 -5.60
N THR A 288 5.42 -11.84 -6.12
CA THR A 288 4.66 -10.87 -5.33
C THR A 288 3.65 -10.16 -6.22
N VAL A 289 2.56 -9.70 -5.60
CA VAL A 289 1.58 -8.80 -6.22
C VAL A 289 1.49 -7.56 -5.35
N SER A 290 1.53 -6.39 -5.96
CA SER A 290 1.30 -5.11 -5.27
C SER A 290 0.37 -4.26 -6.10
N GLY A 291 -0.50 -3.48 -5.45
CA GLY A 291 -1.50 -2.68 -6.16
C GLY A 291 -1.71 -1.30 -5.53
N LEU A 292 -1.99 -0.32 -6.38
CA LEU A 292 -2.51 1.01 -6.04
C LEU A 292 -3.99 1.07 -6.40
N HIS A 293 -4.82 1.56 -5.49
CA HIS A 293 -6.27 1.50 -5.57
C HIS A 293 -6.86 2.84 -5.19
N ASN A 294 -7.67 3.41 -6.08
CA ASN A 294 -8.56 4.51 -5.75
C ASN A 294 -9.96 3.93 -5.52
N CYS A 295 -10.38 3.87 -4.25
CA CYS A 295 -11.63 3.23 -3.83
C CYS A 295 -12.33 4.07 -2.75
N SER A 296 -13.63 3.80 -2.52
CA SER A 296 -14.47 4.57 -1.60
C SER A 296 -14.00 4.49 -0.14
N GLU A 297 -13.36 3.39 0.27
CA GLU A 297 -12.89 3.15 1.64
C GLU A 297 -11.73 4.07 2.06
N ILE A 298 -11.12 4.78 1.10
CA ILE A 298 -10.20 5.89 1.39
C ILE A 298 -10.95 7.05 2.04
N GLY A 299 -12.23 7.26 1.69
CA GLY A 299 -13.10 8.22 2.37
C GLY A 299 -13.27 7.87 3.85
N ASP A 300 -13.46 6.60 4.19
CA ASP A 300 -13.56 6.14 5.59
C ASP A 300 -12.25 6.36 6.36
N MET A 301 -11.11 6.14 5.70
CA MET A 301 -9.78 6.41 6.26
C MET A 301 -9.62 7.91 6.59
N LEU A 302 -9.99 8.79 5.65
CA LEU A 302 -9.91 10.24 5.84
C LEU A 302 -10.89 10.72 6.92
N GLU A 303 -12.12 10.20 6.92
CA GLU A 303 -13.14 10.49 7.94
C GLU A 303 -12.64 10.09 9.33
N SER A 304 -11.98 8.93 9.43
CA SER A 304 -11.39 8.45 10.68
C SER A 304 -10.30 9.37 11.20
N LEU A 305 -9.40 9.87 10.33
CA LEU A 305 -8.37 10.83 10.71
C LEU A 305 -8.99 12.18 11.12
N HIS A 306 -9.93 12.70 10.33
CA HIS A 306 -10.65 13.93 10.63
C HIS A 306 -11.34 13.86 12.00
N THR A 307 -12.12 12.82 12.24
CA THR A 307 -12.85 12.60 13.50
C THR A 307 -11.91 12.53 14.71
N GLU A 308 -10.78 11.83 14.59
CA GLU A 308 -9.81 11.73 15.69
C GLU A 308 -9.06 13.03 15.97
N THR A 309 -8.78 13.79 14.90
CA THR A 309 -8.07 15.08 14.97
C THR A 309 -8.96 16.17 15.55
N ARG A 310 -10.24 16.25 15.13
CA ARG A 310 -11.22 17.24 15.60
C ARG A 310 -11.44 17.21 17.11
N ARG A 311 -11.21 16.06 17.76
CA ARG A 311 -11.33 15.89 19.23
C ARG A 311 -10.16 16.51 20.00
N ILE A 312 -9.08 16.89 19.33
CA ILE A 312 -7.85 17.39 19.96
C ILE A 312 -7.98 18.88 20.25
N ARG A 313 -7.67 19.26 21.49
CA ARG A 313 -7.63 20.67 21.89
C ARG A 313 -6.25 21.23 21.58
N ILE A 314 -6.05 21.78 20.38
CA ILE A 314 -4.78 22.39 19.93
C ILE A 314 -4.17 23.38 20.93
N PRO A 315 -4.94 24.26 21.61
CA PRO A 315 -4.38 25.17 22.61
C PRO A 315 -3.65 24.48 23.78
N ARG A 316 -3.88 23.18 24.00
CA ARG A 316 -3.16 22.37 25.01
C ARG A 316 -1.84 21.80 24.50
N LEU A 317 -1.57 21.88 23.21
CA LEU A 317 -0.36 21.37 22.58
C LEU A 317 0.58 22.55 22.29
N HIS A 318 1.23 23.06 23.34
CA HIS A 318 2.09 24.25 23.29
C HIS A 318 3.17 24.23 22.21
N GLN A 319 3.64 23.05 21.83
CA GLN A 319 4.61 22.86 20.74
C GLN A 319 4.10 23.31 19.36
N PHE A 320 2.78 23.38 19.14
CA PHE A 320 2.19 23.91 17.91
C PHE A 320 1.86 25.41 18.03
N THR A 321 1.44 25.86 19.22
CA THR A 321 0.88 27.22 19.39
C THR A 321 1.86 28.27 19.89
N ASN A 322 3.01 27.88 20.47
CA ASN A 322 4.00 28.83 20.97
C ASN A 322 4.85 29.39 19.81
N GLU A 323 5.70 30.39 20.11
CA GLU A 323 6.54 31.13 19.13
C GLU A 323 7.43 30.26 18.21
N GLY A 324 7.63 28.97 18.52
CA GLY A 324 8.35 28.02 17.66
C GLY A 324 7.48 27.17 16.73
N GLY A 325 6.16 27.12 16.93
CA GLY A 325 5.23 26.28 16.16
C GLY A 325 4.32 27.08 15.22
N GLY A 326 3.89 28.28 15.64
CA GLY A 326 3.18 29.24 14.79
C GLY A 326 1.83 28.79 14.23
N LEU A 327 1.29 27.63 14.65
CA LEU A 327 0.01 27.13 14.17
C LEU A 327 -1.12 27.94 14.81
N GLU A 328 -1.83 28.72 14.00
CA GLU A 328 -3.00 29.44 14.44
C GLU A 328 -4.22 28.53 14.52
N ARG A 329 -5.22 28.96 15.30
CA ARG A 329 -6.46 28.19 15.44
C ARG A 329 -7.19 28.08 14.10
N ASP A 330 -7.22 29.17 13.36
CA ASP A 330 -7.94 29.27 12.10
C ASP A 330 -7.30 28.35 11.05
N ASP A 331 -5.96 28.29 10.97
CA ASP A 331 -5.22 27.35 10.12
C ASP A 331 -5.56 25.88 10.43
N PHE A 332 -5.72 25.55 11.73
CA PHE A 332 -6.07 24.20 12.14
C PHE A 332 -7.53 23.85 11.79
N GLU A 333 -8.46 24.80 11.93
CA GLU A 333 -9.85 24.62 11.53
C GLU A 333 -9.94 24.47 9.99
N GLU A 334 -9.21 25.28 9.21
CA GLU A 334 -9.11 25.14 7.76
C GLU A 334 -8.54 23.77 7.35
N CYS A 335 -7.51 23.28 8.05
CA CYS A 335 -6.98 21.94 7.81
C CYS A 335 -8.04 20.85 7.98
N LEU A 336 -8.91 20.96 8.98
CA LEU A 336 -10.00 20.00 9.20
C LEU A 336 -11.04 20.06 8.10
N ASP A 337 -11.43 21.28 7.69
CA ASP A 337 -12.39 21.49 6.61
C ASP A 337 -11.87 20.94 5.27
N ASN A 338 -10.59 21.16 4.95
CA ASN A 338 -9.96 20.62 3.75
C ASN A 338 -9.88 19.09 3.75
N LEU A 339 -9.59 18.48 4.91
CA LEU A 339 -9.60 17.01 5.04
C LEU A 339 -11.02 16.44 4.85
N PHE A 340 -12.03 17.13 5.38
CA PHE A 340 -13.42 16.72 5.21
C PHE A 340 -13.87 16.86 3.74
N ALA A 341 -13.55 17.98 3.08
CA ALA A 341 -13.80 18.16 1.65
C ALA A 341 -13.08 17.12 0.79
N LEU A 342 -11.83 16.76 1.12
CA LEU A 342 -11.12 15.68 0.44
C LEU A 342 -11.84 14.33 0.61
N ARG A 343 -12.38 14.06 1.80
CA ARG A 343 -13.15 12.85 2.09
C ARG A 343 -14.43 12.78 1.25
N GLU A 344 -15.12 13.90 1.02
CA GLU A 344 -16.33 13.95 0.19
C GLU A 344 -16.08 13.52 -1.27
N ASN A 345 -14.87 13.73 -1.81
CA ASN A 345 -14.51 13.27 -3.16
C ASN A 345 -14.58 11.74 -3.32
N TYR A 346 -14.57 10.97 -2.22
CA TYR A 346 -14.66 9.50 -2.23
C TYR A 346 -16.06 8.97 -2.01
N GLU A 347 -17.05 9.83 -1.76
CA GLU A 347 -18.43 9.37 -1.73
C GLU A 347 -18.86 8.86 -3.11
N ASP A 348 -19.65 7.79 -3.10
CA ASP A 348 -20.18 7.08 -4.27
C ASP A 348 -21.26 7.89 -5.05
N ASN A 349 -21.12 9.22 -5.06
CA ASN A 349 -22.02 10.16 -5.73
C ASN A 349 -21.71 10.30 -7.22
N TYR A 350 -20.60 9.73 -7.69
CA TYR A 350 -20.16 9.80 -9.09
C TYR A 350 -20.34 8.43 -9.76
N VAL A 351 -21.29 8.35 -10.69
CA VAL A 351 -21.40 7.23 -11.62
C VAL A 351 -20.14 7.27 -12.51
N ILE A 352 -19.31 6.22 -12.45
CA ILE A 352 -18.20 6.02 -13.40
C ILE A 352 -18.76 5.75 -14.79
#